data_AF-A0A7K8VEF6-F1
#
_entry.id   AF-A0A7K8VEF6-F1
#
_cell.length_a   1.000
_cell.length_b   1.000
_cell.length_c   1.000
_cell.angle_alpha   90.00
_cell.angle_beta   90.00
_cell.angle_gamma   90.00
#
_symmetry.space_group_name_H-M   'P 1'
#
loop_
_entity.id
_entity.type
_entity.pdbx_description
1 polymer ?
#
loop_
_entity_poly.entity_id
_entity_poly.type
_entity_poly.pdbx_seq_one_letter_code
_entity_poly.pdbx_strand_id
1 'polypeptide(L)'
;VSKQMLEQVLRELQPLCTVEQQFIEKFFQLSHDAADLQVLKVSVRTMSSPVPLAKEPTTQLLSEIFSCLEPELRGFLDVCNKVHPFGCLQVLVTLNDSIFEMWGSSSALPSSFLNSVLGNMLLLAKSSFNKCIGTLCKEIEETKMPSKMKGGILPSVSRFEEFVSFSEEVFRTARRRGELDKAHLRLAVSVFSSINSLSSANLKVNTDMVMMENFHHIHCFLCQKKIHCLEGKKREAKQRYSEHMEKYVIKYLGQPLEKLNHFFEGVKARVAQGVKEEEVSFQLAYSKQELRKVIEKYPGKEVKRALETLYRKIHKYLSPEENLLPVVWHAMEQEFIRQYQEFEDLIQRCYAGSGIAMDFTMEDLLSYFNSITLSN
;
A
#
# COMPACT_ATOMS: atom_id res chain seq x y z
N VAL A 1 11.23 -20.50 -13.78
CA VAL A 1 12.15 -21.61 -13.48
C VAL A 1 11.74 -22.33 -12.20
N SER A 2 11.78 -21.71 -11.01
CA SER A 2 11.47 -22.39 -9.74
C SER A 2 10.06 -23.00 -9.66
N LYS A 3 9.03 -22.31 -10.15
CA LYS A 3 7.66 -22.85 -10.25
C LYS A 3 7.59 -24.13 -11.08
N GLN A 4 8.05 -24.09 -12.33
CA GLN A 4 8.05 -25.24 -13.24
C GLN A 4 8.87 -26.43 -12.72
N MET A 5 10.00 -26.16 -12.07
CA MET A 5 10.82 -27.20 -11.45
C MET A 5 10.06 -27.89 -10.32
N LEU A 6 9.42 -27.12 -9.43
CA LEU A 6 8.66 -27.68 -8.32
C LEU A 6 7.42 -28.45 -8.81
N GLU A 7 6.70 -27.93 -9.81
CA GLU A 7 5.57 -28.65 -10.45
C GLU A 7 6.03 -30.00 -11.01
N GLN A 8 7.17 -30.03 -11.72
CA GLN A 8 7.72 -31.26 -12.27
C GLN A 8 8.13 -32.23 -11.17
N VAL A 9 8.83 -31.77 -10.14
CA VAL A 9 9.21 -32.61 -8.99
C VAL A 9 7.99 -33.22 -8.31
N LEU A 10 6.95 -32.43 -8.05
CA LEU A 10 5.72 -32.91 -7.42
C LEU A 10 4.97 -33.94 -8.29
N ARG A 11 4.96 -33.73 -9.62
CA ARG A 11 4.35 -34.65 -10.58
C ARG A 11 5.04 -36.01 -10.61
N GLU A 12 6.36 -36.05 -10.52
CA GLU A 12 7.15 -37.29 -10.52
C GLU A 12 7.12 -37.99 -9.14
N LEU A 13 7.08 -37.23 -8.05
CA LEU A 13 7.01 -37.79 -6.68
C LEU A 13 5.69 -38.50 -6.40
N GLN A 14 4.59 -38.00 -6.96
CA GLN A 14 3.27 -38.57 -6.74
C GLN A 14 3.17 -40.06 -7.06
N PRO A 15 3.45 -40.53 -8.30
CA PRO A 15 3.34 -41.94 -8.64
C PRO A 15 4.33 -42.78 -7.84
N LEU A 16 5.54 -42.29 -7.59
CA LEU A 16 6.57 -43.02 -6.83
C LEU A 16 6.11 -43.34 -5.40
N CYS A 17 5.69 -42.31 -4.64
CA CYS A 17 5.23 -42.52 -3.28
C CYS A 17 3.92 -43.34 -3.23
N THR A 18 3.05 -43.18 -4.24
CA THR A 18 1.77 -43.92 -4.29
C THR A 18 1.98 -45.40 -4.57
N VAL A 19 2.84 -45.75 -5.53
CA VAL A 19 3.15 -47.14 -5.87
C VAL A 19 3.84 -47.84 -4.70
N GLU A 20 4.81 -47.18 -4.06
CA GLU A 20 5.52 -47.75 -2.91
C GLU A 20 4.60 -47.96 -1.71
N GLN A 21 3.73 -47.00 -1.42
CA GLN A 21 2.73 -47.14 -0.37
C GLN A 21 1.80 -48.33 -0.63
N GLN A 22 1.28 -48.46 -1.86
CA GLN A 22 0.43 -49.59 -2.24
C GLN A 22 1.18 -50.94 -2.18
N PHE A 23 2.47 -50.95 -2.52
CA PHE A 23 3.30 -52.15 -2.43
C PHE A 23 3.45 -52.60 -0.98
N ILE A 24 3.81 -51.70 -0.06
CA ILE A 24 3.97 -52.01 1.38
C ILE A 24 2.64 -52.49 1.98
N GLU A 25 1.53 -51.80 1.69
CA GLU A 25 0.21 -52.17 2.19
C GLU A 25 -0.24 -53.56 1.71
N LYS A 26 0.12 -53.95 0.48
CA LYS A 26 -0.17 -55.28 -0.09
C LYS A 26 0.79 -56.35 0.43
N PHE A 27 2.10 -56.07 0.42
CA PHE A 27 3.15 -57.03 0.79
C PHE A 27 3.02 -57.48 2.24
N PHE A 28 2.75 -56.54 3.15
CA PHE A 28 2.57 -56.83 4.57
C PHE A 28 1.11 -57.16 4.95
N GLN A 29 0.21 -57.32 3.98
CA GLN A 29 -1.21 -57.62 4.19
C GLN A 29 -1.94 -56.64 5.14
N LEU A 30 -1.45 -55.41 5.26
CA LEU A 30 -1.97 -54.39 6.18
C LEU A 30 -3.35 -53.85 5.76
N SER A 31 -3.82 -54.29 4.60
CA SER A 31 -5.13 -53.98 4.00
C SER A 31 -6.16 -55.12 4.11
N HIS A 32 -5.83 -56.25 4.76
CA HIS A 32 -6.78 -57.37 4.87
C HIS A 32 -7.81 -57.14 5.99
N ASP A 33 -9.09 -57.12 5.57
CA ASP A 33 -10.24 -57.32 6.43
C ASP A 33 -10.11 -58.65 7.20
N ALA A 34 -10.56 -58.67 8.44
CA ALA A 34 -10.42 -59.77 9.41
C ALA A 34 -11.14 -61.10 9.03
N ALA A 35 -11.58 -61.27 7.78
CA ALA A 35 -12.38 -62.41 7.34
C ALA A 35 -11.56 -63.61 6.82
N ASP A 36 -10.35 -63.41 6.27
CA ASP A 36 -9.61 -64.50 5.60
C ASP A 36 -8.62 -65.29 6.49
N LEU A 37 -8.53 -64.95 7.78
CA LEU A 37 -7.64 -65.64 8.73
C LEU A 37 -8.19 -66.97 9.28
N GLN A 38 -9.26 -67.52 8.69
CA GLN A 38 -9.85 -68.79 9.15
C GLN A 38 -9.19 -70.06 8.57
N VAL A 39 -8.31 -69.97 7.56
CA VAL A 39 -7.79 -71.20 6.90
C VAL A 39 -6.41 -71.66 7.43
N LEU A 40 -5.71 -70.86 8.25
CA LEU A 40 -4.41 -71.26 8.79
C LEU A 40 -4.33 -71.18 10.32
N LYS A 41 -5.34 -71.70 11.01
CA LYS A 41 -5.28 -72.00 12.46
C LYS A 41 -5.18 -73.50 12.70
N VAL A 42 -3.99 -74.07 12.51
CA VAL A 42 -3.60 -75.29 13.23
C VAL A 42 -2.24 -75.06 13.87
N SER A 43 -2.25 -74.99 15.21
CA SER A 43 -1.12 -74.88 16.15
C SER A 43 -0.24 -73.65 15.98
N VAL A 44 -0.28 -72.64 16.87
CA VAL A 44 0.08 -72.70 18.29
C VAL A 44 -0.58 -71.52 19.02
N ARG A 45 -1.16 -71.77 20.20
CA ARG A 45 -1.68 -70.75 21.12
C ARG A 45 -0.53 -70.00 21.77
N THR A 46 -0.43 -68.68 21.60
CA THR A 46 0.03 -67.78 22.67
C THR A 46 -0.54 -66.36 22.47
N MET A 47 -1.32 -65.93 23.47
CA MET A 47 -1.63 -64.57 23.95
C MET A 47 -1.25 -63.34 23.09
N SER A 48 -2.25 -62.59 22.62
CA SER A 48 -2.46 -61.14 22.84
C SER A 48 -3.45 -60.52 21.83
N SER A 49 -4.15 -59.48 22.27
CA SER A 49 -5.33 -58.82 21.66
C SER A 49 -5.14 -58.28 20.23
N PRO A 50 -6.23 -58.08 19.45
CA PRO A 50 -6.16 -57.41 18.15
C PRO A 50 -5.95 -55.91 18.35
N VAL A 51 -4.77 -55.43 18.00
CA VAL A 51 -4.44 -53.99 18.08
C VAL A 51 -4.80 -53.32 16.75
N PRO A 52 -5.43 -52.14 16.73
CA PRO A 52 -5.56 -51.32 15.53
C PRO A 52 -4.21 -50.68 15.20
N LEU A 53 -3.27 -51.46 14.65
CA LEU A 53 -1.85 -51.08 14.48
C LEU A 53 -1.37 -51.00 13.01
N ALA A 54 -2.25 -51.10 12.01
CA ALA A 54 -1.80 -51.33 10.62
C ALA A 54 -1.38 -50.07 9.82
N LYS A 55 -1.73 -48.84 10.24
CA LYS A 55 -1.42 -47.60 9.49
C LYS A 55 -0.12 -46.89 9.89
N GLU A 56 0.23 -46.95 11.17
CA GLU A 56 1.50 -46.41 11.69
C GLU A 56 2.75 -47.09 11.11
N PRO A 57 2.84 -48.43 10.98
CA PRO A 57 4.05 -49.08 10.47
C PRO A 57 4.30 -48.78 8.98
N THR A 58 3.25 -48.66 8.15
CA THR A 58 3.37 -48.26 6.74
C THR A 58 3.97 -46.86 6.62
N THR A 59 3.49 -45.92 7.44
CA THR A 59 3.97 -44.53 7.40
C THR A 59 5.41 -44.42 7.91
N GLN A 60 5.78 -45.19 8.93
CA GLN A 60 7.15 -45.26 9.44
C GLN A 60 8.12 -45.83 8.38
N LEU A 61 7.78 -46.96 7.76
CA LEU A 61 8.61 -47.56 6.72
C LEU A 61 8.78 -46.65 5.50
N LEU A 62 7.70 -45.99 5.06
CA LEU A 62 7.77 -44.99 3.99
C LEU A 62 8.62 -43.78 4.39
N SER A 63 8.58 -43.36 5.65
CA SER A 63 9.43 -42.28 6.16
C SER A 63 10.90 -42.66 6.16
N GLU A 64 11.26 -43.93 6.36
CA GLU A 64 12.63 -44.41 6.24
C GLU A 64 13.08 -44.47 4.77
N ILE A 65 12.26 -45.05 3.89
CA ILE A 65 12.54 -45.16 2.44
C ILE A 65 12.70 -43.78 1.81
N PHE A 66 11.80 -42.84 2.14
CA PHE A 66 11.80 -41.47 1.62
C PHE A 66 12.35 -40.45 2.62
N SER A 67 13.27 -40.86 3.49
CA SER A 67 13.82 -40.00 4.56
C SER A 67 14.50 -38.72 4.07
N CYS A 68 14.99 -38.69 2.83
CA CYS A 68 15.58 -37.50 2.20
C CYS A 68 14.54 -36.51 1.65
N LEU A 69 13.28 -36.91 1.47
CA LEU A 69 12.31 -36.13 0.71
C LEU A 69 12.00 -34.78 1.36
N GLU A 70 11.64 -34.79 2.65
CA GLU A 70 11.32 -33.55 3.37
C GLU A 70 12.55 -32.62 3.52
N PRO A 71 13.76 -33.12 3.89
CA PRO A 71 14.98 -32.31 3.88
C PRO A 71 15.28 -31.63 2.53
N GLU A 72 15.16 -32.35 1.41
CA GLU A 72 15.46 -31.82 0.08
C GLU A 72 14.41 -30.77 -0.37
N LEU A 73 13.12 -31.01 -0.11
CA LEU A 73 12.07 -30.03 -0.37
C LEU A 73 12.24 -28.76 0.46
N ARG A 74 12.70 -28.89 1.71
CA ARG A 74 13.07 -27.76 2.56
C ARG A 74 14.29 -27.01 2.02
N GLY A 75 15.33 -27.73 1.62
CA GLY A 75 16.50 -27.16 0.96
C GLY A 75 16.14 -26.37 -0.29
N PHE A 76 15.21 -26.89 -1.10
CA PHE A 76 14.70 -26.20 -2.29
C PHE A 76 13.98 -24.88 -1.94
N LEU A 77 13.12 -24.86 -0.91
CA LEU A 77 12.49 -23.64 -0.41
C LEU A 77 13.55 -22.61 0.02
N ASP A 78 14.58 -23.04 0.75
CA ASP A 78 15.66 -22.16 1.20
C ASP A 78 16.46 -21.57 0.02
N VAL A 79 16.73 -22.37 -1.02
CA VAL A 79 17.35 -21.88 -2.26
C VAL A 79 16.46 -20.85 -2.95
N CYS A 80 15.15 -21.10 -3.07
CA CYS A 80 14.22 -20.15 -3.67
C CYS A 80 14.23 -18.80 -2.93
N ASN A 81 14.25 -18.84 -1.59
CA ASN A 81 14.31 -17.64 -0.75
C ASN A 81 15.64 -16.89 -0.87
N LYS A 82 16.75 -17.58 -1.17
CA LYS A 82 18.06 -16.94 -1.41
C LYS A 82 18.14 -16.28 -2.78
N VAL A 83 17.52 -16.88 -3.80
CA VAL A 83 17.54 -16.37 -5.17
C VAL A 83 16.65 -15.14 -5.33
N HIS A 84 15.48 -15.12 -4.69
CA HIS A 84 14.55 -14.01 -4.77
C HIS A 84 13.91 -13.70 -3.41
N PRO A 85 13.80 -12.42 -3.00
CA PRO A 85 13.21 -12.04 -1.71
C PRO A 85 11.80 -12.58 -1.46
N PHE A 86 11.05 -12.79 -2.55
CA PHE A 86 9.67 -13.31 -2.55
C PHE A 86 9.58 -14.76 -3.07
N GLY A 87 10.69 -15.51 -3.10
CA GLY A 87 10.73 -16.87 -3.61
C GLY A 87 9.73 -17.82 -2.93
N CYS A 88 9.47 -17.63 -1.63
CA CYS A 88 8.47 -18.40 -0.89
C CYS A 88 7.04 -18.31 -1.45
N LEU A 89 6.68 -17.22 -2.14
CA LEU A 89 5.34 -17.09 -2.75
C LEU A 89 5.14 -18.09 -3.88
N GLN A 90 6.18 -18.26 -4.72
CA GLN A 90 6.12 -19.22 -5.82
C GLN A 90 6.00 -20.66 -5.30
N VAL A 91 6.78 -21.01 -4.28
CA VAL A 91 6.70 -22.32 -3.63
C VAL A 91 5.33 -22.54 -2.99
N LEU A 92 4.81 -21.54 -2.27
CA LEU A 92 3.51 -21.60 -1.61
C LEU A 92 2.36 -21.82 -2.61
N VAL A 93 2.28 -21.03 -3.69
CA VAL A 93 1.24 -21.18 -4.71
C VAL A 93 1.33 -22.54 -5.38
N THR A 94 2.52 -22.91 -5.80
CA THR A 94 2.75 -24.18 -6.52
C THR A 94 2.36 -25.38 -5.67
N LEU A 95 2.76 -25.41 -4.39
CA LEU A 95 2.35 -26.47 -3.46
C LEU A 95 0.84 -26.51 -3.28
N ASN A 96 0.20 -25.35 -3.04
CA ASN A 96 -1.23 -25.28 -2.77
C ASN A 96 -2.07 -25.70 -3.99
N ASP A 97 -1.66 -25.30 -5.20
CA ASP A 97 -2.32 -25.70 -6.45
C ASP A 97 -2.10 -27.19 -6.73
N SER A 98 -0.87 -27.71 -6.57
CA SER A 98 -0.57 -29.14 -6.80
C SER A 98 -1.32 -30.05 -5.82
N ILE A 99 -1.36 -29.67 -4.55
CA ILE A 99 -2.14 -30.35 -3.50
C ILE A 99 -3.62 -30.39 -3.86
N PHE A 100 -4.15 -29.28 -4.36
CA PHE A 100 -5.55 -29.18 -4.76
C PHE A 100 -5.87 -30.04 -6.00
N GLU A 101 -5.01 -30.01 -7.02
CA GLU A 101 -5.16 -30.84 -8.22
C GLU A 101 -5.09 -32.33 -7.91
N MET A 102 -4.19 -32.73 -7.00
CA MET A 102 -3.93 -34.13 -6.71
C MET A 102 -5.07 -34.82 -5.95
N TRP A 103 -5.80 -34.11 -5.09
CA TRP A 103 -6.74 -34.73 -4.14
C TRP A 103 -8.17 -34.19 -4.20
N GLY A 104 -8.43 -33.18 -5.04
CA GLY A 104 -9.74 -32.54 -5.17
C GLY A 104 -10.18 -31.77 -3.90
N SER A 105 -11.43 -31.32 -3.88
CA SER A 105 -12.01 -30.57 -2.74
C SER A 105 -12.51 -31.47 -1.59
N SER A 106 -12.22 -32.77 -1.62
CA SER A 106 -12.69 -33.69 -0.59
C SER A 106 -11.99 -33.40 0.74
N SER A 107 -12.77 -33.09 1.78
CA SER A 107 -12.27 -32.77 3.13
C SER A 107 -11.63 -33.97 3.84
N ALA A 108 -11.83 -35.18 3.31
CA ALA A 108 -11.16 -36.38 3.77
C ALA A 108 -9.94 -36.63 2.85
N LEU A 109 -8.77 -36.15 3.28
CA LEU A 109 -7.50 -36.61 2.73
C LEU A 109 -7.46 -38.14 2.89
N PRO A 110 -7.26 -38.93 1.82
CA PRO A 110 -6.74 -40.27 2.00
C PRO A 110 -5.46 -40.14 2.83
N SER A 111 -5.36 -40.88 3.94
CA SER A 111 -4.20 -40.82 4.84
C SER A 111 -2.98 -41.45 4.14
N SER A 112 -2.34 -40.71 3.23
CA SER A 112 -1.14 -41.13 2.51
C SER A 112 0.11 -40.44 3.08
N PHE A 113 1.24 -41.12 3.00
CA PHE A 113 2.53 -40.60 3.44
C PHE A 113 2.86 -39.27 2.74
N LEU A 114 2.68 -39.22 1.42
CA LEU A 114 2.95 -38.02 0.61
C LEU A 114 2.08 -36.83 1.03
N ASN A 115 0.82 -37.07 1.39
CA ASN A 115 -0.08 -36.00 1.86
C ASN A 115 0.44 -35.38 3.17
N SER A 116 0.99 -36.20 4.06
CA SER A 116 1.60 -35.70 5.30
C SER A 116 2.85 -34.87 5.02
N VAL A 117 3.75 -35.34 4.15
CA VAL A 117 4.98 -34.61 3.78
C VAL A 117 4.65 -33.28 3.10
N LEU A 118 3.76 -33.29 2.10
CA LEU A 118 3.36 -32.08 1.39
C LEU A 118 2.57 -31.11 2.28
N GLY A 119 1.79 -31.63 3.24
CA GLY A 119 1.15 -30.83 4.29
C GLY A 119 2.16 -30.10 5.17
N ASN A 120 3.20 -30.79 5.64
CA ASN A 120 4.29 -30.19 6.42
C ASN A 120 5.04 -29.13 5.60
N MET A 121 5.35 -29.42 4.34
CA MET A 121 6.00 -28.47 3.44
C MET A 121 5.14 -27.24 3.14
N LEU A 122 3.82 -27.41 3.00
CA LEU A 122 2.89 -26.30 2.84
C LEU A 122 2.86 -25.42 4.10
N LEU A 123 2.86 -26.01 5.31
CA LEU A 123 2.95 -25.27 6.56
C LEU A 123 4.27 -24.49 6.66
N LEU A 124 5.38 -25.10 6.25
CA LEU A 124 6.69 -24.44 6.22
C LEU A 124 6.71 -23.27 5.22
N ALA A 125 6.18 -23.45 4.01
CA ALA A 125 6.06 -22.41 3.00
C ALA A 125 5.19 -21.24 3.48
N LYS A 126 4.07 -21.54 4.17
CA LYS A 126 3.21 -20.52 4.82
C LYS A 126 3.95 -19.75 5.92
N SER A 127 4.71 -20.46 6.76
CA SER A 127 5.53 -19.82 7.79
C SER A 127 6.59 -18.90 7.17
N SER A 128 7.26 -19.35 6.11
CA SER A 128 8.23 -18.55 5.34
C SER A 128 7.59 -17.33 4.70
N PHE A 129 6.37 -17.46 4.16
CA PHE A 129 5.59 -16.35 3.62
C PHE A 129 5.27 -15.33 4.72
N ASN A 130 4.71 -15.77 5.84
CA ASN A 130 4.38 -14.88 6.97
C ASN A 130 5.61 -14.15 7.52
N LYS A 131 6.75 -14.84 7.60
CA LYS A 131 8.04 -14.25 7.98
C LYS A 131 8.48 -13.18 6.98
N CYS A 132 8.39 -13.47 5.67
CA CYS A 132 8.70 -12.50 4.60
C CYS A 132 7.86 -11.22 4.75
N ILE A 133 6.54 -11.34 4.91
CA ILE A 133 5.65 -10.19 5.11
C ILE A 133 6.01 -9.42 6.39
N GLY A 134 6.28 -10.13 7.49
CA GLY A 134 6.71 -9.50 8.75
C GLY A 134 8.01 -8.70 8.59
N THR A 135 8.98 -9.25 7.87
CA THR A 135 10.24 -8.56 7.56
C THR A 135 9.99 -7.32 6.70
N LEU A 136 9.19 -7.41 5.64
CA LEU A 136 8.85 -6.26 4.79
C LEU A 136 8.16 -5.13 5.57
N CYS A 137 7.17 -5.46 6.41
CA CYS A 137 6.50 -4.48 7.27
C CYS A 137 7.52 -3.78 8.19
N LYS A 138 8.41 -4.55 8.81
CA LYS A 138 9.45 -4.02 9.70
C LYS A 138 10.42 -3.11 8.96
N GLU A 139 10.87 -3.51 7.77
CA GLU A 139 11.73 -2.68 6.93
C GLU A 139 11.07 -1.35 6.57
N ILE A 140 9.78 -1.37 6.21
CA ILE A 140 9.00 -0.16 5.92
C ILE A 140 8.87 0.77 7.13
N GLU A 141 8.70 0.21 8.32
CA GLU A 141 8.55 0.94 9.57
C GLU A 141 9.90 1.50 10.09
N GLU A 142 10.99 0.77 9.88
CA GLU A 142 12.34 1.15 10.34
C GLU A 142 13.13 2.01 9.35
N THR A 143 12.68 2.11 8.09
CA THR A 143 13.34 2.93 7.07
C THR A 143 13.29 4.40 7.47
N LYS A 144 14.37 4.87 8.11
CA LYS A 144 14.56 6.29 8.42
C LYS A 144 14.79 7.06 7.13
N MET A 145 14.07 8.17 6.99
CA MET A 145 14.16 9.01 5.82
C MET A 145 15.56 9.63 5.66
N PRO A 146 16.12 9.66 4.43
CA PRO A 146 17.31 10.44 4.14
C PRO A 146 17.05 11.92 4.44
N SER A 147 17.89 12.54 5.25
CA SER A 147 17.73 13.95 5.68
C SER A 147 17.83 14.97 4.54
N LYS A 148 18.20 14.55 3.33
CA LYS A 148 18.41 15.37 2.13
C LYS A 148 17.47 15.01 0.96
N MET A 149 16.34 14.37 1.21
CA MET A 149 15.37 14.05 0.16
C MET A 149 14.84 15.34 -0.50
N LYS A 150 14.89 15.44 -1.83
CA LYS A 150 14.29 16.52 -2.62
C LYS A 150 13.01 15.99 -3.28
N GLY A 151 11.92 15.87 -2.52
CA GLY A 151 10.66 15.31 -3.04
C GLY A 151 10.80 13.85 -3.52
N GLY A 152 9.72 13.30 -4.11
CA GLY A 152 9.73 12.01 -4.79
C GLY A 152 9.12 10.83 -4.03
N ILE A 153 9.09 9.69 -4.73
CA ILE A 153 8.49 8.46 -4.22
C ILE A 153 9.38 7.85 -3.12
N LEU A 154 8.76 7.51 -2.00
CA LEU A 154 9.45 6.95 -0.86
C LEU A 154 9.87 5.50 -1.15
N PRO A 155 11.03 5.06 -0.63
CA PRO A 155 11.46 3.66 -0.77
C PRO A 155 10.43 2.66 -0.26
N SER A 156 9.69 3.00 0.81
CA SER A 156 8.60 2.16 1.34
C SER A 156 7.46 1.96 0.34
N VAL A 157 7.17 2.97 -0.47
CA VAL A 157 6.16 2.90 -1.53
C VAL A 157 6.65 2.02 -2.67
N SER A 158 7.87 2.25 -3.17
CA SER A 158 8.45 1.41 -4.24
C SER A 158 8.54 -0.06 -3.84
N ARG A 159 8.91 -0.35 -2.58
CA ARG A 159 8.93 -1.74 -2.05
C ARG A 159 7.56 -2.38 -2.00
N PHE A 160 6.52 -1.62 -1.66
CA PHE A 160 5.16 -2.10 -1.71
C PHE A 160 4.72 -2.42 -3.13
N GLU A 161 5.05 -1.58 -4.11
CA GLU A 161 4.72 -1.84 -5.51
C GLU A 161 5.43 -3.07 -6.06
N GLU A 162 6.71 -3.26 -5.70
CA GLU A 162 7.50 -4.43 -6.06
C GLU A 162 6.83 -5.71 -5.54
N PHE A 163 6.48 -5.73 -4.26
CA PHE A 163 5.80 -6.87 -3.65
C PHE A 163 4.42 -7.12 -4.28
N VAL A 164 3.59 -6.09 -4.42
CA VAL A 164 2.24 -6.22 -4.99
C VAL A 164 2.31 -6.71 -6.43
N SER A 165 3.18 -6.14 -7.25
CA SER A 165 3.36 -6.54 -8.64
C SER A 165 3.80 -7.99 -8.77
N PHE A 166 4.82 -8.38 -7.99
CA PHE A 166 5.33 -9.76 -8.02
C PHE A 166 4.31 -10.76 -7.49
N SER A 167 3.64 -10.45 -6.39
CA SER A 167 2.69 -11.36 -5.76
C SER A 167 1.44 -11.55 -6.62
N GLU A 168 0.89 -10.50 -7.24
CA GLU A 168 -0.22 -10.61 -8.18
C GLU A 168 0.13 -11.42 -9.43
N GLU A 169 1.37 -11.28 -9.92
CA GLU A 169 1.87 -12.09 -11.04
C GLU A 169 1.90 -13.57 -10.68
N VAL A 170 2.47 -13.91 -9.52
CA VAL A 170 2.60 -15.29 -9.04
C VAL A 170 1.24 -15.93 -8.73
N PHE A 171 0.31 -15.15 -8.16
CA PHE A 171 -1.03 -15.60 -7.79
C PHE A 171 -2.08 -15.41 -8.90
N ARG A 172 -1.70 -15.00 -10.11
CA ARG A 172 -2.65 -14.73 -11.21
C ARG A 172 -3.65 -15.86 -11.43
N THR A 173 -3.18 -17.11 -11.38
CA THR A 173 -4.01 -18.31 -11.60
C THR A 173 -4.34 -19.05 -10.31
N ALA A 174 -3.92 -18.53 -9.15
CA ALA A 174 -4.07 -19.22 -7.87
C ALA A 174 -5.55 -19.22 -7.43
N ARG A 175 -6.06 -20.39 -7.05
CA ARG A 175 -7.47 -20.54 -6.63
C ARG A 175 -7.73 -20.03 -5.20
N ARG A 176 -6.70 -20.02 -4.35
CA ARG A 176 -6.80 -19.63 -2.93
C ARG A 176 -5.95 -18.38 -2.66
N ARG A 177 -6.63 -17.23 -2.54
CA ARG A 177 -5.99 -15.91 -2.38
C ARG A 177 -6.06 -15.29 -0.98
N GLY A 178 -6.81 -15.89 -0.04
CA GLY A 178 -7.10 -15.26 1.25
C GLY A 178 -5.87 -14.83 2.07
N GLU A 179 -4.77 -15.59 2.02
CA GLU A 179 -3.53 -15.22 2.72
C GLU A 179 -2.77 -14.09 2.02
N LEU A 180 -2.84 -14.03 0.68
CA LEU A 180 -2.28 -12.93 -0.09
C LEU A 180 -3.04 -11.63 0.19
N ASP A 181 -4.38 -11.67 0.18
CA ASP A 181 -5.19 -10.48 0.42
C ASP A 181 -4.93 -9.89 1.81
N LYS A 182 -4.77 -10.74 2.84
CA LYS A 182 -4.36 -10.32 4.19
C LYS A 182 -2.96 -9.68 4.18
N ALA A 183 -2.02 -10.26 3.44
CA ALA A 183 -0.66 -9.72 3.34
C ALA A 183 -0.64 -8.35 2.63
N HIS A 184 -1.38 -8.19 1.52
CA HIS A 184 -1.54 -6.91 0.83
C HIS A 184 -2.11 -5.83 1.74
N LEU A 185 -3.18 -6.14 2.45
CA LEU A 185 -3.80 -5.21 3.39
C LEU A 185 -2.83 -4.81 4.51
N ARG A 186 -2.14 -5.79 5.10
CA ARG A 186 -1.15 -5.53 6.16
C ARG A 186 -0.01 -4.64 5.67
N LEU A 187 0.55 -4.94 4.50
CA LEU A 187 1.65 -4.16 3.93
C LEU A 187 1.20 -2.74 3.58
N ALA A 188 0.00 -2.58 3.01
CA ALA A 188 -0.58 -1.28 2.73
C ALA A 188 -0.78 -0.45 4.01
N VAL A 189 -1.21 -1.06 5.11
CA VAL A 189 -1.30 -0.37 6.42
C VAL A 189 0.08 0.11 6.88
N SER A 190 1.13 -0.71 6.79
CA SER A 190 2.49 -0.31 7.18
C SER A 190 3.01 0.85 6.31
N VAL A 191 2.79 0.82 4.99
CA VAL A 191 3.20 1.92 4.08
C VAL A 191 2.47 3.22 4.42
N PHE A 192 1.16 3.18 4.62
CA PHE A 192 0.39 4.37 4.95
C PHE A 192 0.85 4.96 6.29
N SER A 193 1.15 4.11 7.27
CA SER A 193 1.66 4.53 8.56
C SER A 193 3.06 5.15 8.44
N SER A 194 3.93 4.56 7.60
CA SER A 194 5.25 5.08 7.27
C SER A 194 5.16 6.47 6.64
N ILE A 195 4.27 6.68 5.65
CA ILE A 195 4.02 8.01 5.06
C ILE A 195 3.51 8.98 6.13
N ASN A 196 2.51 8.60 6.91
CA ASN A 196 1.89 9.48 7.91
C ASN A 196 2.88 9.93 9.00
N SER A 197 3.86 9.09 9.34
CA SER A 197 4.91 9.42 10.31
C SER A 197 5.77 10.62 9.89
N LEU A 198 5.74 11.02 8.61
CA LEU A 198 6.43 12.23 8.15
C LEU A 198 5.89 13.51 8.80
N SER A 199 4.63 13.54 9.26
CA SER A 199 4.04 14.72 9.91
C SER A 199 4.74 15.08 11.22
N SER A 200 5.31 14.09 11.91
CA SER A 200 6.02 14.27 13.18
C SER A 200 7.53 14.37 12.99
N ALA A 201 8.04 14.16 11.77
CA ALA A 201 9.45 14.29 11.46
C ALA A 201 9.81 15.78 11.25
N ASN A 202 10.77 16.31 12.03
CA ASN A 202 11.32 17.66 11.86
C ASN A 202 12.17 17.76 10.58
N LEU A 203 11.54 17.60 9.42
CA LEU A 203 12.19 17.64 8.11
C LEU A 203 12.26 19.08 7.61
N LYS A 204 13.35 19.41 6.91
CA LYS A 204 13.48 20.68 6.16
C LYS A 204 12.68 20.68 4.84
N VAL A 205 11.92 19.62 4.58
CA VAL A 205 11.14 19.40 3.35
C VAL A 205 9.68 19.70 3.65
N ASN A 206 8.92 20.16 2.65
CA ASN A 206 7.49 20.32 2.82
C ASN A 206 6.81 18.93 2.88
N THR A 207 6.32 18.57 4.06
CA THR A 207 5.72 17.25 4.34
C THR A 207 4.44 17.02 3.57
N ASP A 208 3.56 18.03 3.45
CA ASP A 208 2.30 17.91 2.69
C ASP A 208 2.55 17.59 1.22
N MET A 209 3.56 18.21 0.60
CA MET A 209 3.96 17.92 -0.78
C MET A 209 4.42 16.47 -0.95
N VAL A 210 5.30 15.98 -0.07
CA VAL A 210 5.80 14.60 -0.13
C VAL A 210 4.67 13.60 0.08
N MET A 211 3.79 13.85 1.04
CA MET A 211 2.62 13.01 1.30
C MET A 211 1.67 13.00 0.11
N MET A 212 1.37 14.17 -0.45
CA MET A 212 0.54 14.33 -1.65
C MET A 212 1.10 13.51 -2.83
N GLU A 213 2.38 13.64 -3.16
CA GLU A 213 3.02 12.87 -4.24
C GLU A 213 2.92 11.36 -4.01
N ASN A 214 3.22 10.90 -2.81
CA ASN A 214 3.25 9.47 -2.50
C ASN A 214 1.85 8.85 -2.46
N PHE A 215 0.85 9.55 -1.93
CA PHE A 215 -0.53 9.07 -1.96
C PHE A 215 -1.11 9.12 -3.38
N HIS A 216 -0.73 10.10 -4.19
CA HIS A 216 -1.09 10.12 -5.61
C HIS A 216 -0.54 8.89 -6.34
N HIS A 217 0.76 8.62 -6.17
CA HIS A 217 1.43 7.48 -6.80
C HIS A 217 0.79 6.14 -6.41
N ILE A 218 0.56 5.91 -5.11
CA ILE A 218 -0.15 4.71 -4.64
C ILE A 218 -1.54 4.60 -5.28
N HIS A 219 -2.29 5.70 -5.35
CA HIS A 219 -3.62 5.69 -5.97
C HIS A 219 -3.54 5.29 -7.45
N CYS A 220 -2.61 5.87 -8.21
CA CYS A 220 -2.39 5.57 -9.62
C CYS A 220 -2.00 4.10 -9.82
N PHE A 221 -1.04 3.60 -9.04
CA PHE A 221 -0.61 2.21 -9.04
C PHE A 221 -1.77 1.25 -8.77
N LEU A 222 -2.56 1.50 -7.72
CA LEU A 222 -3.71 0.64 -7.38
C LEU A 222 -4.83 0.72 -8.44
N CYS A 223 -5.04 1.87 -9.08
CA CYS A 223 -5.95 1.99 -10.22
C CYS A 223 -5.52 1.13 -11.41
N GLN A 224 -4.21 1.06 -11.68
CA GLN A 224 -3.66 0.24 -12.76
C GLN A 224 -3.77 -1.25 -12.44
N LYS A 225 -3.47 -1.66 -11.20
CA LYS A 225 -3.47 -3.08 -10.80
C LYS A 225 -4.87 -3.68 -10.58
N LYS A 226 -5.87 -2.86 -10.18
CA LYS A 226 -7.27 -3.28 -9.98
C LYS A 226 -7.45 -4.46 -9.00
N ILE A 227 -6.75 -4.39 -7.87
CA ILE A 227 -6.75 -5.46 -6.85
C ILE A 227 -7.93 -5.26 -5.90
N HIS A 228 -8.87 -6.20 -5.90
CA HIS A 228 -10.14 -6.08 -5.17
C HIS A 228 -9.96 -5.82 -3.66
N CYS A 229 -9.09 -6.56 -2.98
CA CYS A 229 -8.88 -6.40 -1.54
C CYS A 229 -8.30 -5.03 -1.15
N LEU A 230 -7.65 -4.33 -2.10
CA LEU A 230 -7.03 -3.02 -1.89
C LEU A 230 -7.91 -1.84 -2.29
N GLU A 231 -9.15 -2.07 -2.73
CA GLU A 231 -10.08 -0.99 -3.13
C GLU A 231 -10.36 0.02 -2.01
N GLY A 232 -10.43 -0.43 -0.76
CA GLY A 232 -10.50 0.44 0.41
C GLY A 232 -9.28 1.37 0.52
N LYS A 233 -8.07 0.80 0.35
CA LYS A 233 -6.81 1.53 0.39
C LYS A 233 -6.63 2.48 -0.80
N LYS A 234 -7.12 2.11 -1.98
CA LYS A 234 -7.17 3.00 -3.14
C LYS A 234 -8.00 4.26 -2.86
N ARG A 235 -9.19 4.11 -2.27
CA ARG A 235 -10.04 5.25 -1.88
C ARG A 235 -9.37 6.10 -0.80
N GLU A 236 -8.76 5.46 0.20
CA GLU A 236 -8.00 6.15 1.25
C GLU A 236 -6.82 6.95 0.66
N ALA A 237 -6.06 6.39 -0.27
CA ALA A 237 -4.96 7.08 -0.96
C ALA A 237 -5.47 8.34 -1.69
N LYS A 238 -6.57 8.22 -2.45
CA LYS A 238 -7.18 9.39 -3.14
C LYS A 238 -7.59 10.48 -2.16
N GLN A 239 -8.20 10.09 -1.05
CA GLN A 239 -8.64 11.01 0.00
C GLN A 239 -7.44 11.74 0.61
N ARG A 240 -6.40 11.01 1.04
CA ARG A 240 -5.19 11.60 1.62
C ARG A 240 -4.42 12.47 0.64
N TYR A 241 -4.35 12.07 -0.63
CA TYR A 241 -3.82 12.91 -1.71
C TYR A 241 -4.53 14.26 -1.77
N SER A 242 -5.86 14.24 -1.78
CA SER A 242 -6.68 15.47 -1.87
C SER A 242 -6.52 16.35 -0.63
N GLU A 243 -6.52 15.76 0.57
CA GLU A 243 -6.32 16.48 1.84
C GLU A 243 -4.95 17.17 1.92
N HIS A 244 -3.88 16.48 1.51
CA HIS A 244 -2.54 17.05 1.55
C HIS A 244 -2.30 18.04 0.41
N MET A 245 -2.93 17.85 -0.76
CA MET A 245 -2.98 18.87 -1.81
C MET A 245 -3.62 20.15 -1.28
N GLU A 246 -4.80 20.06 -0.65
CA GLU A 246 -5.49 21.21 -0.08
C GLU A 246 -4.65 21.92 0.99
N LYS A 247 -4.09 21.16 1.94
CA LYS A 247 -3.18 21.72 2.97
C LYS A 247 -1.96 22.39 2.37
N TYR A 248 -1.34 21.78 1.37
CA TYR A 248 -0.21 22.35 0.64
C TYR A 248 -0.61 23.67 0.00
N VAL A 249 -1.70 23.66 -0.77
CA VAL A 249 -2.20 24.81 -1.50
C VAL A 249 -2.51 25.96 -0.55
N ILE A 250 -3.32 25.74 0.49
CA ILE A 250 -3.68 26.78 1.47
C ILE A 250 -2.45 27.36 2.16
N LYS A 251 -1.52 26.50 2.61
CA LYS A 251 -0.30 26.92 3.32
C LYS A 251 0.60 27.80 2.47
N TYR A 252 0.72 27.51 1.17
CA TYR A 252 1.55 28.29 0.27
C TYR A 252 0.83 29.48 -0.36
N LEU A 253 -0.48 29.41 -0.56
CA LEU A 253 -1.29 30.55 -0.99
C LEU A 253 -1.30 31.68 0.04
N GLY A 254 -1.22 31.30 1.32
CA GLY A 254 -1.03 32.26 2.42
C GLY A 254 0.25 33.09 2.28
N GLN A 255 1.29 32.63 1.58
CA GLN A 255 2.57 33.36 1.49
C GLN A 255 2.53 34.58 0.56
N PRO A 256 2.02 34.52 -0.69
CA PRO A 256 1.92 35.70 -1.56
C PRO A 256 1.09 36.85 -1.01
N LEU A 257 0.02 36.57 -0.24
CA LEU A 257 -0.93 37.57 0.26
C LEU A 257 -1.04 37.57 1.80
N GLU A 258 0.03 37.21 2.52
CA GLU A 258 0.00 36.92 3.96
C GLU A 258 -0.68 37.99 4.83
N LYS A 259 -0.27 39.26 4.66
CA LYS A 259 -0.84 40.38 5.44
C LYS A 259 -2.29 40.67 5.08
N LEU A 260 -2.69 40.44 3.82
CA LEU A 260 -4.05 40.63 3.36
C LEU A 260 -4.96 39.54 3.94
N ASN A 261 -4.50 38.29 3.87
CA ASN A 261 -5.10 37.14 4.54
C ASN A 261 -5.30 37.42 6.04
N HIS A 262 -4.25 37.84 6.75
CA HIS A 262 -4.32 38.12 8.19
C HIS A 262 -5.32 39.24 8.52
N PHE A 263 -5.38 40.30 7.70
CA PHE A 263 -6.35 41.39 7.88
C PHE A 263 -7.79 40.89 7.74
N PHE A 264 -8.11 40.15 6.68
CA PHE A 264 -9.47 39.66 6.43
C PHE A 264 -9.89 38.50 7.35
N GLU A 265 -8.96 37.66 7.82
CA GLU A 265 -9.24 36.72 8.91
C GLU A 265 -9.66 37.47 10.19
N GLY A 266 -9.00 38.59 10.49
CA GLY A 266 -9.37 39.47 11.60
C GLY A 266 -10.75 40.11 11.42
N VAL A 267 -11.09 40.55 10.20
CA VAL A 267 -12.43 41.04 9.85
C VAL A 267 -13.48 39.96 10.05
N LYS A 268 -13.27 38.76 9.50
CA LYS A 268 -14.17 37.60 9.66
C LYS A 268 -14.39 37.25 11.13
N ALA A 269 -13.32 37.27 11.93
CA ALA A 269 -13.42 37.01 13.37
C ALA A 269 -14.27 38.06 14.10
N ARG A 270 -14.20 39.34 13.71
CA ARG A 270 -15.06 40.39 14.29
C ARG A 270 -16.53 40.24 13.90
N VAL A 271 -16.80 39.94 12.63
CA VAL A 271 -18.16 39.66 12.18
C VAL A 271 -18.73 38.45 12.90
N ALA A 272 -17.95 37.37 13.06
CA ALA A 272 -18.33 36.19 13.82
C ALA A 272 -18.58 36.46 15.32
N GLN A 273 -17.92 37.48 15.89
CA GLN A 273 -18.16 37.96 17.27
C GLN A 273 -19.43 38.82 17.39
N GLY A 274 -20.20 39.01 16.31
CA GLY A 274 -21.46 39.75 16.30
C GLY A 274 -21.32 41.24 15.96
N VAL A 275 -20.14 41.70 15.54
CA VAL A 275 -19.99 43.06 14.98
C VAL A 275 -20.73 43.10 13.64
N LYS A 276 -21.63 44.07 13.46
CA LYS A 276 -22.32 44.24 12.17
C LYS A 276 -21.32 44.58 11.09
N GLU A 277 -21.54 44.08 9.88
CA GLU A 277 -20.62 44.26 8.75
C GLU A 277 -20.33 45.75 8.48
N GLU A 278 -21.35 46.60 8.56
CA GLU A 278 -21.26 48.05 8.41
C GLU A 278 -20.37 48.72 9.48
N GLU A 279 -20.31 48.12 10.67
CA GLU A 279 -19.60 48.66 11.83
C GLU A 279 -18.12 48.26 11.88
N VAL A 280 -17.72 47.24 11.12
CA VAL A 280 -16.33 46.76 11.04
C VAL A 280 -15.39 47.91 10.69
N SER A 281 -15.81 48.79 9.77
CA SER A 281 -14.99 49.90 9.30
C SER A 281 -14.66 50.96 10.37
N PHE A 282 -15.36 50.96 11.50
CA PHE A 282 -15.09 51.83 12.66
C PHE A 282 -14.14 51.19 13.68
N GLN A 283 -13.85 49.88 13.57
CA GLN A 283 -12.88 49.22 14.43
C GLN A 283 -11.47 49.69 14.06
N LEU A 284 -10.72 50.25 15.03
CA LEU A 284 -9.41 50.87 14.77
C LEU A 284 -8.45 49.94 13.99
N ALA A 285 -8.38 48.66 14.38
CA ALA A 285 -7.53 47.65 13.76
C ALA A 285 -7.97 47.21 12.35
N TYR A 286 -9.23 47.48 11.98
CA TYR A 286 -9.83 47.08 10.70
C TYR A 286 -10.46 48.27 9.98
N SER A 287 -9.94 49.47 10.23
CA SER A 287 -10.51 50.70 9.67
C SER A 287 -10.28 50.81 8.16
N LYS A 288 -11.02 51.69 7.47
CA LYS A 288 -10.81 52.01 6.04
C LYS A 288 -9.36 52.40 5.74
N GLN A 289 -8.73 53.14 6.66
CA GLN A 289 -7.35 53.55 6.51
C GLN A 289 -6.38 52.36 6.60
N GLU A 290 -6.63 51.42 7.53
CA GLU A 290 -5.79 50.24 7.66
C GLU A 290 -5.94 49.29 6.48
N LEU A 291 -7.17 49.10 5.98
CA LEU A 291 -7.41 48.34 4.75
C LEU A 291 -6.60 48.89 3.56
N ARG A 292 -6.62 50.23 3.33
CA ARG A 292 -5.81 50.85 2.25
C ARG A 292 -4.32 50.56 2.40
N LYS A 293 -3.77 50.71 3.62
CA LYS A 293 -2.35 50.40 3.89
C LYS A 293 -1.99 48.94 3.65
N VAL A 294 -2.92 48.01 3.85
CA VAL A 294 -2.68 46.58 3.59
C VAL A 294 -2.72 46.31 2.09
N ILE A 295 -3.69 46.85 1.36
CA ILE A 295 -3.80 46.71 -0.10
C ILE A 295 -2.60 47.32 -0.83
N GLU A 296 -2.13 48.50 -0.41
CA GLU A 296 -0.95 49.18 -1.00
C GLU A 296 0.34 48.34 -0.98
N LYS A 297 0.41 47.30 -0.14
CA LYS A 297 1.57 46.38 -0.07
C LYS A 297 1.54 45.31 -1.17
N TYR A 298 0.43 45.17 -1.89
CA TYR A 298 0.22 44.12 -2.89
C TYR A 298 -0.17 44.71 -4.26
N PRO A 299 0.66 45.58 -4.85
CA PRO A 299 0.41 46.01 -6.22
C PRO A 299 0.50 44.82 -7.18
N GLY A 300 -0.23 44.86 -8.29
CA GLY A 300 -0.35 43.71 -9.20
C GLY A 300 1.00 43.11 -9.65
N LYS A 301 2.02 43.95 -9.84
CA LYS A 301 3.39 43.53 -10.18
C LYS A 301 4.07 42.69 -9.10
N GLU A 302 3.88 43.03 -7.84
CA GLU A 302 4.46 42.29 -6.71
C GLU A 302 3.72 40.96 -6.51
N VAL A 303 2.40 40.95 -6.70
CA VAL A 303 1.60 39.70 -6.70
C VAL A 303 2.10 38.75 -7.79
N LYS A 304 2.27 39.24 -9.03
CA LYS A 304 2.82 38.43 -10.12
C LYS A 304 4.21 37.86 -9.79
N ARG A 305 5.12 38.67 -9.25
CA ARG A 305 6.47 38.23 -8.82
C ARG A 305 6.42 37.17 -7.71
N ALA A 306 5.49 37.31 -6.76
CA ALA A 306 5.28 36.33 -5.71
C ALA A 306 4.80 34.99 -6.29
N LEU A 307 3.85 35.03 -7.24
CA LEU A 307 3.36 33.85 -7.97
C LEU A 307 4.48 33.18 -8.80
N GLU A 308 5.31 33.94 -9.52
CA GLU A 308 6.47 33.41 -10.26
C GLU A 308 7.49 32.72 -9.34
N THR A 309 7.71 33.29 -8.14
CA THR A 309 8.60 32.69 -7.14
C THR A 309 8.02 31.41 -6.58
N LEU A 310 6.70 31.38 -6.38
CA LEU A 310 5.99 30.21 -5.91
C LEU A 310 6.02 29.07 -6.94
N TYR A 311 5.74 29.38 -8.21
CA TYR A 311 5.85 28.42 -9.31
C TYR A 311 7.23 27.77 -9.36
N ARG A 312 8.30 28.59 -9.31
CA ARG A 312 9.69 28.08 -9.30
C ARG A 312 10.00 27.21 -8.08
N LYS A 313 9.43 27.52 -6.92
CA LYS A 313 9.56 26.66 -5.73
C LYS A 313 8.86 25.32 -5.94
N ILE A 314 7.62 25.31 -6.42
CA ILE A 314 6.86 24.07 -6.71
C ILE A 314 7.65 23.23 -7.71
N HIS A 315 8.04 23.81 -8.86
CA HIS A 315 8.83 23.13 -9.90
C HIS A 315 10.15 22.55 -9.38
N LYS A 316 10.82 23.23 -8.45
CA LYS A 316 12.12 22.76 -7.91
C LYS A 316 11.98 21.57 -6.94
N TYR A 317 10.89 21.51 -6.19
CA TYR A 317 10.73 20.56 -5.09
C TYR A 317 9.82 19.39 -5.42
N LEU A 318 8.90 19.58 -6.37
CA LEU A 318 8.02 18.52 -6.88
C LEU A 318 8.81 17.58 -7.80
N SER A 319 8.62 16.27 -7.65
CA SER A 319 9.21 15.26 -8.53
C SER A 319 8.59 15.33 -9.93
N PRO A 320 9.39 15.17 -11.00
CA PRO A 320 8.86 15.10 -12.35
C PRO A 320 8.13 13.78 -12.66
N GLU A 321 8.33 12.72 -11.86
CA GLU A 321 7.84 11.37 -12.15
C GLU A 321 6.32 11.30 -12.39
N GLU A 322 5.53 12.03 -11.60
CA GLU A 322 4.07 12.00 -11.66
C GLU A 322 3.45 13.15 -12.46
N ASN A 323 4.26 14.04 -13.05
CA ASN A 323 3.79 15.24 -13.76
C ASN A 323 2.71 16.03 -12.99
N LEU A 324 2.84 16.14 -11.67
CA LEU A 324 1.84 16.78 -10.81
C LEU A 324 1.86 18.30 -10.89
N LEU A 325 2.90 18.90 -11.49
CA LEU A 325 3.08 20.36 -11.51
C LEU A 325 1.87 21.11 -12.10
N PRO A 326 1.31 20.74 -13.27
CA PRO A 326 0.14 21.43 -13.82
C PRO A 326 -1.09 21.28 -12.91
N VAL A 327 -1.25 20.11 -12.27
CA VAL A 327 -2.38 19.83 -11.38
C VAL A 327 -2.31 20.68 -10.11
N VAL A 328 -1.13 20.71 -9.47
CA VAL A 328 -0.88 21.55 -8.29
C VAL A 328 -1.03 23.01 -8.66
N TRP A 329 -0.46 23.44 -9.79
CA TRP A 329 -0.53 24.84 -10.23
C TRP A 329 -1.96 25.30 -10.50
N HIS A 330 -2.77 24.46 -11.14
CA HIS A 330 -4.18 24.75 -11.33
C HIS A 330 -4.96 24.78 -10.00
N ALA A 331 -4.66 23.87 -9.06
CA ALA A 331 -5.26 23.95 -7.73
C ALA A 331 -4.89 25.25 -6.99
N MET A 332 -3.65 25.71 -7.13
CA MET A 332 -3.19 27.00 -6.62
C MET A 332 -3.92 28.18 -7.26
N GLU A 333 -4.13 28.14 -8.57
CA GLU A 333 -4.92 29.14 -9.31
C GLU A 333 -6.35 29.23 -8.77
N GLN A 334 -7.05 28.09 -8.67
CA GLN A 334 -8.43 28.06 -8.18
C GLN A 334 -8.57 28.57 -6.75
N GLU A 335 -7.64 28.21 -5.86
CA GLU A 335 -7.67 28.68 -4.48
C GLU A 335 -7.32 30.19 -4.40
N PHE A 336 -6.42 30.69 -5.26
CA PHE A 336 -6.14 32.14 -5.33
C PHE A 336 -7.37 32.93 -5.78
N ILE A 337 -8.03 32.45 -6.82
CA ILE A 337 -9.28 33.02 -7.34
C ILE A 337 -10.33 33.06 -6.22
N ARG A 338 -10.50 31.97 -5.49
CA ARG A 338 -11.44 31.87 -4.37
C ARG A 338 -11.13 32.89 -3.27
N GLN A 339 -9.87 33.03 -2.85
CA GLN A 339 -9.46 34.02 -1.85
C GLN A 339 -9.68 35.45 -2.33
N TYR A 340 -9.34 35.75 -3.58
CA TYR A 340 -9.56 37.06 -4.16
C TYR A 340 -11.05 37.45 -4.15
N GLN A 341 -11.92 36.52 -4.56
CA GLN A 341 -13.37 36.73 -4.51
C GLN A 341 -13.88 36.95 -3.09
N GLU A 342 -13.35 36.21 -2.11
CA GLU A 342 -13.69 36.38 -0.69
C GLU A 342 -13.27 37.76 -0.16
N PHE A 343 -12.11 38.28 -0.58
CA PHE A 343 -11.67 39.62 -0.22
C PHE A 343 -12.55 40.70 -0.84
N GLU A 344 -12.85 40.59 -2.13
CA GLU A 344 -13.76 41.54 -2.81
C GLU A 344 -15.15 41.56 -2.17
N ASP A 345 -15.70 40.39 -1.82
CA ASP A 345 -16.98 40.28 -1.12
C ASP A 345 -16.93 40.94 0.28
N LEU A 346 -15.85 40.72 1.05
CA LEU A 346 -15.67 41.37 2.36
C LEU A 346 -15.47 42.89 2.23
N ILE A 347 -14.79 43.37 1.20
CA ILE A 347 -14.65 44.80 0.90
C ILE A 347 -16.03 45.39 0.61
N GLN A 348 -16.81 44.72 -0.23
CA GLN A 348 -18.14 45.18 -0.62
C GLN A 348 -19.10 45.24 0.57
N ARG A 349 -19.09 44.22 1.45
CA ARG A 349 -19.96 44.14 2.62
C ARG A 349 -19.54 45.04 3.78
N CYS A 350 -18.26 45.00 4.16
CA CYS A 350 -17.77 45.69 5.36
C CYS A 350 -17.28 47.12 5.12
N TYR A 351 -17.02 47.50 3.86
CA TYR A 351 -16.43 48.78 3.48
C TYR A 351 -17.19 49.47 2.35
N ALA A 352 -18.50 49.22 2.23
CA ALA A 352 -19.38 49.85 1.24
C ALA A 352 -19.20 51.38 1.18
N GLY A 353 -19.23 51.93 -0.04
CA GLY A 353 -19.11 53.37 -0.28
C GLY A 353 -17.74 53.98 0.04
N SER A 354 -16.71 53.17 0.37
CA SER A 354 -15.36 53.65 0.67
C SER A 354 -14.51 53.94 -0.57
N GLY A 355 -14.92 53.42 -1.74
CA GLY A 355 -14.15 53.47 -2.99
C GLY A 355 -12.84 52.68 -2.93
N ILE A 356 -12.67 51.79 -1.94
CA ILE A 356 -11.50 50.92 -1.81
C ILE A 356 -11.73 49.69 -2.67
N ALA A 357 -10.74 49.35 -3.49
CA ALA A 357 -10.71 48.14 -4.32
C ALA A 357 -9.27 47.62 -4.36
N MET A 358 -9.09 46.37 -4.79
CA MET A 358 -7.78 45.81 -5.05
C MET A 358 -7.10 46.49 -6.25
N ASP A 359 -5.75 46.54 -6.26
CA ASP A 359 -4.95 47.16 -7.33
C ASP A 359 -4.94 46.36 -8.64
N PHE A 360 -5.48 45.14 -8.62
CA PHE A 360 -5.55 44.23 -9.76
C PHE A 360 -6.94 43.60 -9.84
N THR A 361 -7.33 43.25 -11.07
CA THR A 361 -8.62 42.63 -11.38
C THR A 361 -8.51 41.11 -11.47
N MET A 362 -9.65 40.43 -11.54
CA MET A 362 -9.72 39.00 -11.87
C MET A 362 -9.06 38.69 -13.23
N GLU A 363 -9.22 39.56 -14.23
CA GLU A 363 -8.61 39.36 -15.55
C GLU A 363 -7.08 39.44 -15.49
N ASP A 364 -6.56 40.39 -14.73
CA ASP A 364 -5.12 40.51 -14.48
C ASP A 364 -4.59 39.24 -13.79
N LEU A 365 -5.32 38.72 -12.81
CA LEU A 365 -4.95 37.49 -12.11
C LEU A 365 -4.83 36.30 -13.07
N LEU A 366 -5.86 36.06 -13.88
CA LEU A 366 -5.86 34.98 -14.87
C LEU A 366 -4.72 35.17 -15.88
N SER A 367 -4.45 36.42 -16.29
CA SER A 367 -3.32 36.75 -17.15
C SER A 367 -1.97 36.43 -16.48
N TYR A 368 -1.83 36.66 -15.17
CA TYR A 368 -0.61 36.32 -14.43
C TYR A 368 -0.36 34.81 -14.45
N PHE A 369 -1.34 33.99 -14.05
CA PHE A 369 -1.22 32.53 -14.06
C PHE A 369 -0.89 31.97 -15.45
N ASN A 370 -1.61 32.42 -16.48
CA ASN A 370 -1.35 32.03 -17.88
C ASN A 370 0.06 32.43 -18.33
N SER A 371 0.49 33.66 -18.04
CA SER A 371 1.83 34.12 -18.43
C SER A 371 2.96 33.34 -17.75
N ILE A 372 2.77 32.94 -16.49
CA ILE A 372 3.75 32.14 -15.73
C ILE A 372 3.85 30.74 -16.34
N THR A 373 2.71 30.13 -16.67
CA THR A 373 2.66 28.81 -17.31
C THR A 373 3.22 28.82 -18.73
N LEU A 374 3.03 29.88 -19.51
CA LEU A 374 3.60 29.99 -20.86
C LEU A 374 5.10 30.29 -20.88
N SER A 375 5.63 30.87 -19.80
CA SER A 375 7.04 31.28 -19.71
C SER A 375 7.97 30.18 -19.17
N ASN A 376 7.44 29.02 -18.79
CA ASN A 376 8.18 27.86 -18.26
C ASN A 376 7.66 26.59 -18.92
#